data_AF-A0A8H2LG94-F1
#
_entry.id   AF-A0A8H2LG94-F1
#
_cell.length_a   1.000
_cell.length_b   1.000
_cell.length_c   1.000
_cell.angle_alpha   90.00
_cell.angle_beta   90.00
_cell.angle_gamma   90.00
#
_symmetry.space_group_name_H-M   'P 1'
#
loop_
_entity.id
_entity.type
_entity.pdbx_description
1 polymer ?
#
loop_
_entity_poly.entity_id
_entity_poly.type
_entity_poly.pdbx_seq_one_letter_code
_entity_poly.pdbx_strand_id
1 'polypeptide(L)'
;MKNLSSLVLFILLTSCLTEPRKNIPSVDKTEKSEKSDNNIIKRKYGGQYQDKNAGNLTIELVQTKLFKFNITTWNINRPCSGSLSGTAKLISDKIAIYSGEDCQSIKFIFSENISVEIIENDCFAHHGLNCSFSGIYLKNN
;
A
#
# COMPACT_ATOMS: atom_id res chain seq x y z
N MET A 1 -0.08 -54.54 55.06
CA MET A 1 -0.77 -55.34 54.01
C MET A 1 -0.24 -54.82 52.66
N LYS A 2 0.67 -55.55 52.01
CA LYS A 2 0.41 -56.33 50.78
C LYS A 2 -0.20 -55.52 49.63
N ASN A 3 0.66 -55.04 48.70
CA ASN A 3 0.82 -55.58 47.34
C ASN A 3 1.21 -54.50 46.31
N LEU A 4 2.33 -54.76 45.64
CA LEU A 4 2.62 -54.29 44.28
C LEU A 4 1.55 -54.83 43.32
N SER A 5 1.16 -54.04 42.31
CA SER A 5 1.01 -54.58 40.95
C SER A 5 1.07 -53.48 39.89
N SER A 6 1.97 -53.71 38.96
CA SER A 6 2.26 -52.97 37.73
C SER A 6 1.11 -53.08 36.72
N LEU A 7 0.89 -52.06 35.87
CA LEU A 7 0.34 -52.30 34.52
C LEU A 7 0.63 -51.15 33.53
N VAL A 8 1.66 -51.38 32.71
CA VAL A 8 1.73 -51.21 31.25
C VAL A 8 0.94 -50.06 30.62
N LEU A 9 1.64 -48.99 30.22
CA LEU A 9 1.13 -48.01 29.26
C LEU A 9 1.53 -48.45 27.84
N PHE A 10 0.52 -48.74 27.02
CA PHE A 10 0.64 -49.17 25.62
C PHE A 10 1.25 -48.06 24.75
N ILE A 11 2.36 -48.39 24.07
CA ILE A 11 2.92 -47.64 22.95
C ILE A 11 2.09 -48.03 21.71
N LEU A 12 1.31 -47.10 21.17
CA LEU A 12 0.70 -47.25 19.84
C LEU A 12 1.56 -46.50 18.81
N LEU A 13 2.45 -47.26 18.17
CA LEU A 13 3.07 -46.92 16.89
C LEU A 13 2.02 -47.10 15.79
N THR A 14 1.43 -46.01 15.30
CA THR A 14 0.69 -46.05 14.03
C THR A 14 1.62 -45.64 12.91
N SER A 15 2.19 -46.65 12.27
CA SER A 15 2.88 -46.58 10.98
C SER A 15 1.87 -46.13 9.92
N CYS A 16 1.92 -44.87 9.49
CA CYS A 16 1.25 -44.49 8.26
C CYS A 16 2.05 -45.01 7.07
N LEU A 17 1.43 -45.95 6.38
CA LEU A 17 1.77 -46.55 5.11
C LEU A 17 2.29 -45.52 4.10
N THR A 18 3.42 -45.86 3.48
CA THR A 18 3.85 -45.36 2.18
C THR A 18 2.77 -45.61 1.12
N GLU A 19 2.25 -44.53 0.53
CA GLU A 19 1.39 -44.59 -0.65
C GLU A 19 2.19 -44.92 -1.92
N PRO A 20 1.59 -45.65 -2.89
CA PRO A 20 2.24 -45.97 -4.16
C PRO A 20 2.31 -44.76 -5.11
N ARG A 21 3.47 -44.57 -5.75
CA ARG A 21 3.71 -43.59 -6.82
C ARG A 21 2.72 -43.77 -7.98
N LYS A 22 1.86 -42.78 -8.21
CA LYS A 22 1.20 -42.56 -9.49
C LYS A 22 2.13 -41.75 -10.41
N ASN A 23 2.59 -42.39 -11.48
CA ASN A 23 3.16 -41.70 -12.65
C ASN A 23 2.05 -40.84 -13.28
N ILE A 24 2.25 -39.53 -13.31
CA ILE A 24 1.45 -38.58 -14.09
C ILE A 24 2.41 -37.97 -15.12
N PRO A 25 2.04 -37.94 -16.41
CA PRO A 25 2.91 -37.53 -17.51
C PRO A 25 3.38 -36.09 -17.36
N SER A 26 4.59 -35.86 -17.84
CA SER A 26 5.28 -34.58 -17.94
C SER A 26 4.38 -33.52 -18.59
N VAL A 27 3.82 -32.63 -17.76
CA VAL A 27 3.29 -31.36 -18.21
C VAL A 27 4.47 -30.40 -18.21
N ASP A 28 4.88 -30.06 -19.42
CA ASP A 28 5.75 -28.95 -19.78
C ASP A 28 5.31 -27.68 -19.03
N LYS A 29 5.91 -27.47 -17.85
CA LYS A 29 5.88 -26.16 -17.20
C LYS A 29 6.94 -25.34 -17.91
N THR A 30 6.54 -24.76 -19.02
CA THR A 30 7.06 -23.46 -19.43
C THR A 30 6.85 -22.52 -18.25
N GLU A 31 7.86 -22.36 -17.41
CA GLU A 31 8.03 -21.19 -16.57
C GLU A 31 8.13 -19.99 -17.52
N LYS A 32 6.97 -19.47 -17.94
CA LYS A 32 6.87 -18.07 -18.31
C LYS A 32 7.23 -17.30 -17.05
N SER A 33 8.50 -16.93 -16.96
CA SER A 33 8.96 -15.76 -16.23
C SER A 33 8.00 -14.62 -16.56
N GLU A 34 7.03 -14.35 -15.68
CA GLU A 34 6.28 -13.10 -15.67
C GLU A 34 7.31 -11.99 -15.46
N LYS A 35 7.74 -11.38 -16.58
CA LYS A 35 8.31 -10.04 -16.59
C LYS A 35 7.22 -9.12 -16.05
N SER A 36 7.20 -8.98 -14.74
CA SER A 36 6.26 -8.15 -14.00
C SER A 36 6.32 -6.72 -14.53
N ASP A 37 5.13 -6.19 -14.83
CA ASP A 37 4.76 -4.87 -15.36
C ASP A 37 5.17 -3.67 -14.48
N ASN A 38 6.40 -3.69 -13.97
CA ASN A 38 6.94 -2.69 -13.07
C ASN A 38 7.06 -1.29 -13.72
N ASN A 39 6.88 -1.20 -15.05
CA ASN A 39 7.00 0.04 -15.81
C ASN A 39 5.64 0.71 -16.12
N ILE A 40 4.53 -0.04 -16.09
CA ILE A 40 3.20 0.48 -16.45
C ILE A 40 2.66 1.35 -15.30
N ILE A 41 2.79 0.90 -14.06
CA ILE A 41 2.32 1.64 -12.88
C ILE A 41 3.09 2.96 -12.75
N LYS A 42 4.43 2.93 -12.96
CA LYS A 42 5.33 4.10 -12.90
C LYS A 42 4.88 5.29 -13.75
N ARG A 43 4.11 5.07 -14.82
CA ARG A 43 3.66 6.12 -15.74
C ARG A 43 2.25 6.63 -15.48
N LYS A 44 1.36 5.84 -14.86
CA LYS A 44 -0.04 6.24 -14.62
C LYS A 44 -0.13 7.48 -13.73
N TYR A 45 0.49 7.40 -12.54
CA TYR A 45 0.26 8.36 -11.46
C TYR A 45 1.38 9.38 -11.27
N GLY A 46 2.51 9.19 -11.97
CA GLY A 46 3.59 10.16 -11.95
C GLY A 46 3.17 11.48 -12.57
N GLY A 47 3.47 12.58 -11.90
CA GLY A 47 3.21 13.92 -12.41
C GLY A 47 2.98 14.96 -11.34
N GLN A 48 2.65 16.16 -11.80
CA GLN A 48 2.23 17.28 -11.00
C GLN A 48 0.72 17.44 -11.13
N TYR A 49 0.07 17.77 -10.02
CA TYR A 49 -1.36 17.97 -9.95
C TYR A 49 -1.66 19.26 -9.17
N GLN A 50 -2.76 19.92 -9.52
CA GLN A 50 -3.17 21.17 -8.91
C GLN A 50 -4.62 21.11 -8.44
N ASP A 51 -4.86 21.58 -7.21
CA ASP A 51 -6.21 21.87 -6.71
C ASP A 51 -6.66 23.25 -7.23
N LYS A 52 -7.98 23.41 -7.42
CA LYS A 52 -8.62 24.64 -7.91
C LYS A 52 -8.38 25.85 -7.02
N ASN A 53 -8.14 25.65 -5.72
CA ASN A 53 -8.06 26.76 -4.79
C ASN A 53 -6.63 27.28 -4.61
N ALA A 54 -5.66 26.38 -4.39
CA ALA A 54 -4.25 26.73 -4.13
C ALA A 54 -3.42 25.53 -3.60
N GLY A 55 -3.54 24.36 -4.23
CA GLY A 55 -2.82 23.15 -3.80
C GLY A 55 -1.95 22.61 -4.92
N ASN A 56 -0.72 22.19 -4.63
CA ASN A 56 0.11 21.43 -5.55
C ASN A 56 0.41 20.06 -4.95
N LEU A 57 0.38 19.03 -5.80
CA LEU A 57 0.74 17.66 -5.47
C LEU A 57 1.72 17.14 -6.51
N THR A 58 2.88 16.68 -6.07
CA THR A 58 3.84 15.95 -6.90
C THR A 58 3.86 14.49 -6.47
N ILE A 59 3.79 13.58 -7.44
CA ILE A 59 3.90 12.13 -7.21
C ILE A 59 5.06 11.57 -8.03
N GLU A 60 6.00 10.91 -7.35
CA GLU A 60 7.16 10.24 -7.94
C GLU A 60 7.15 8.76 -7.57
N LEU A 61 6.99 7.88 -8.57
CA LEU A 61 6.94 6.44 -8.34
C LEU A 61 8.35 5.84 -8.18
N VAL A 62 8.66 5.43 -6.97
CA VAL A 62 9.98 4.88 -6.61
C VAL A 62 10.04 3.39 -6.94
N GLN A 63 9.00 2.65 -6.54
CA GLN A 63 8.88 1.20 -6.72
C GLN A 63 7.46 0.83 -7.17
N THR A 64 7.24 -0.42 -7.54
CA THR A 64 5.94 -0.91 -8.08
C THR A 64 4.75 -0.58 -7.18
N LYS A 65 4.94 -0.54 -5.86
CA LYS A 65 3.88 -0.24 -4.88
C LYS A 65 4.17 0.96 -4.00
N LEU A 66 5.21 1.74 -4.28
CA LEU A 66 5.61 2.89 -3.45
C LEU A 66 5.82 4.13 -4.31
N PHE A 67 5.25 5.25 -3.89
CA PHE A 67 5.58 6.55 -4.45
C PHE A 67 5.91 7.55 -3.35
N LYS A 68 6.86 8.43 -3.65
CA LYS A 68 7.08 9.65 -2.90
C LYS A 68 6.05 10.68 -3.32
N PHE A 69 5.56 11.44 -2.37
CA PHE A 69 4.73 12.59 -2.64
C PHE A 69 5.27 13.82 -1.94
N ASN A 70 4.93 14.97 -2.51
CA ASN A 70 5.02 16.26 -1.87
C ASN A 70 3.70 16.99 -2.16
N ILE A 71 2.99 17.36 -1.12
CA ILE A 71 1.77 18.17 -1.19
C ILE A 71 2.01 19.50 -0.49
N THR A 72 1.62 20.58 -1.15
CA THR A 72 1.62 21.93 -0.57
C THR A 72 0.25 22.55 -0.76
N THR A 73 -0.29 23.19 0.26
CA THR A 73 -1.54 23.95 0.16
C THR A 73 -1.35 25.34 0.74
N TRP A 74 -2.08 26.31 0.20
CA TRP A 74 -2.24 27.62 0.80
C TRP A 74 -3.70 28.06 0.65
N ASN A 75 -4.14 28.98 1.50
CA ASN A 75 -5.45 29.61 1.33
C ASN A 75 -5.23 31.12 1.18
N ILE A 76 -5.72 31.67 0.08
CA ILE A 76 -5.66 33.11 -0.19
C ILE A 76 -6.57 33.91 0.74
N ASN A 77 -7.69 33.31 1.18
CA ASN A 77 -8.73 33.96 1.97
C ASN A 77 -8.56 33.80 3.48
N ARG A 78 -7.68 32.90 3.93
CA ARG A 78 -7.28 32.72 5.34
C ARG A 78 -5.79 32.40 5.36
N PRO A 79 -4.95 33.02 6.20
CA PRO A 79 -3.51 32.75 6.24
C PRO A 79 -3.22 31.36 6.82
N CYS A 80 -3.51 30.33 6.03
CA CYS A 80 -3.11 28.98 6.26
C CYS A 80 -2.20 28.59 5.09
N SER A 81 -1.13 27.88 5.42
CA SER A 81 -0.34 27.13 4.46
C SER A 81 0.06 25.82 5.12
N GLY A 82 0.42 24.83 4.32
CA GLY A 82 0.89 23.54 4.80
C GLY A 82 1.69 22.83 3.73
N SER A 83 2.66 22.03 4.15
CA SER A 83 3.36 21.11 3.24
C SER A 83 3.61 19.79 3.91
N LEU A 84 3.28 18.69 3.25
CA LEU A 84 3.57 17.35 3.72
C LEU A 84 4.29 16.57 2.62
N SER A 85 5.33 15.85 2.99
CA SER A 85 6.04 14.95 2.10
C SER A 85 6.19 13.60 2.76
N GLY A 86 6.17 12.54 1.96
CA GLY A 86 6.24 11.20 2.50
C GLY A 86 6.31 10.14 1.42
N THR A 87 6.24 8.88 1.84
CA THR A 87 6.14 7.72 0.93
C THR A 87 4.83 7.01 1.17
N ALA A 88 3.96 7.01 0.16
CA ALA A 88 2.69 6.29 0.20
C ALA A 88 2.84 4.90 -0.43
N LYS A 89 2.03 3.96 0.05
CA LYS A 89 1.96 2.59 -0.45
C LYS A 89 0.67 2.36 -1.21
N LEU A 90 0.77 1.89 -2.46
CA LEU A 90 -0.35 1.39 -3.23
C LEU A 90 -0.89 0.10 -2.60
N ILE A 91 -2.15 0.15 -2.17
CA ILE A 91 -2.88 -1.02 -1.65
C ILE A 91 -3.77 -1.65 -2.73
N SER A 92 -4.10 -0.89 -3.77
CA SER A 92 -4.74 -1.37 -5.00
C SER A 92 -4.28 -0.52 -6.17
N ASP A 93 -4.72 -0.88 -7.37
CA ASP A 93 -4.39 -0.10 -8.57
C ASP A 93 -4.79 1.36 -8.46
N LYS A 94 -5.84 1.70 -7.71
CA LYS A 94 -6.38 3.06 -7.63
C LYS A 94 -6.25 3.70 -6.26
N ILE A 95 -5.72 3.00 -5.26
CA ILE A 95 -5.69 3.50 -3.88
C ILE A 95 -4.30 3.37 -3.31
N ALA A 96 -3.78 4.47 -2.77
CA ALA A 96 -2.59 4.47 -1.94
C ALA A 96 -2.83 5.11 -0.59
N ILE A 97 -2.05 4.69 0.40
CA ILE A 97 -2.13 5.18 1.77
C ILE A 97 -0.75 5.61 2.24
N TYR A 98 -0.69 6.78 2.85
CA TYR A 98 0.41 7.25 3.67
C TYR A 98 -0.06 7.31 5.12
N SER A 99 0.84 7.04 6.07
CA SER A 99 0.68 7.28 7.50
C SER A 99 2.04 7.68 8.06
N GLY A 100 2.07 8.68 8.93
CA GLY A 100 3.30 9.17 9.55
C GLY A 100 3.03 9.85 10.88
N GLU A 101 4.10 10.32 11.53
CA GLU A 101 4.02 11.01 12.83
C GLU A 101 3.20 12.31 12.74
N ASP A 102 3.37 13.06 11.65
CA ASP A 102 2.71 14.36 11.45
C ASP A 102 1.27 14.26 10.94
N CYS A 103 0.83 13.05 10.58
CA CYS A 103 -0.45 12.84 9.91
C CYS A 103 -0.84 11.37 9.97
N GLN A 104 -1.92 11.09 10.70
CA GLN A 104 -2.39 9.73 10.96
C GLN A 104 -2.59 8.96 9.65
N SER A 105 -3.27 9.56 8.66
CA SER A 105 -3.22 9.02 7.31
C SER A 105 -3.61 10.00 6.21
N ILE A 106 -3.05 9.79 5.02
CA ILE A 106 -3.59 10.29 3.76
C ILE A 106 -3.97 9.11 2.87
N LYS A 107 -5.18 9.16 2.34
CA LYS A 107 -5.64 8.27 1.28
C LYS A 107 -5.63 9.02 -0.05
N PHE A 108 -4.94 8.45 -1.04
CA PHE A 108 -4.94 8.90 -2.42
C PHE A 108 -5.84 7.99 -3.24
N ILE A 109 -6.81 8.57 -3.95
CA ILE A 109 -7.74 7.85 -4.83
C ILE A 109 -7.53 8.35 -6.26
N PHE A 110 -7.02 7.48 -7.12
CA PHE A 110 -6.66 7.80 -8.49
C PHE A 110 -7.80 7.54 -9.46
N SER A 111 -8.17 8.54 -10.25
CA SER A 111 -9.16 8.45 -11.33
C SER A 111 -8.51 8.67 -12.69
N GLU A 112 -8.41 7.60 -13.48
CA GLU A 112 -8.06 7.61 -14.90
C GLU A 112 -6.80 8.41 -15.29
N ASN A 113 -5.86 8.55 -14.35
CA ASN A 113 -4.62 9.36 -14.47
C ASN A 113 -4.83 10.87 -14.57
N ILE A 114 -6.06 11.36 -14.59
CA ILE A 114 -6.37 12.78 -14.74
C ILE A 114 -6.55 13.49 -13.40
N SER A 115 -6.90 12.74 -12.35
CA SER A 115 -7.12 13.32 -11.03
C SER A 115 -6.73 12.39 -9.90
N VAL A 116 -6.43 13.01 -8.77
CA VAL A 116 -6.18 12.36 -7.49
C VAL A 116 -7.05 13.05 -6.46
N GLU A 117 -7.96 12.29 -5.85
CA GLU A 117 -8.66 12.75 -4.65
C GLU A 117 -7.83 12.38 -3.43
N ILE A 118 -7.63 13.37 -2.56
CA ILE A 118 -6.94 13.24 -1.29
C ILE A 118 -7.97 13.32 -0.19
N ILE A 119 -7.93 12.33 0.70
CA ILE A 119 -8.69 12.31 1.94
C ILE A 119 -7.68 12.20 3.07
N GLU A 120 -7.61 13.25 3.88
CA GLU A 120 -6.79 13.24 5.08
C GLU A 120 -7.60 12.75 6.28
N ASN A 121 -6.91 12.17 7.25
CA ASN A 121 -7.47 11.85 8.55
C ASN A 121 -6.42 12.22 9.59
N ASP A 122 -6.80 13.11 10.50
CA ASP A 122 -5.98 13.59 11.62
C ASP A 122 -4.55 13.99 11.21
N CYS A 123 -4.46 15.01 10.37
CA CYS A 123 -3.20 15.59 9.89
C CYS A 123 -2.97 16.99 10.48
N PHE A 124 -3.35 17.14 11.75
CA PHE A 124 -3.35 18.43 12.44
C PHE A 124 -1.96 18.80 13.00
N ALA A 125 -1.53 20.01 12.65
CA ALA A 125 -0.70 20.94 13.44
C ALA A 125 0.63 20.46 14.06
N HIS A 126 1.19 19.31 13.69
CA HIS A 126 2.63 19.09 13.83
C HIS A 126 3.35 19.77 12.65
N HIS A 127 4.28 20.70 12.94
CA HIS A 127 5.10 21.42 11.95
C HIS A 127 4.43 22.46 11.03
N GLY A 128 3.34 23.11 11.45
CA GLY A 128 2.78 24.27 10.72
C GLY A 128 1.74 23.94 9.65
N LEU A 129 1.17 22.72 9.70
CA LEU A 129 0.06 22.28 8.86
C LEU A 129 -1.27 22.79 9.41
N ASN A 130 -1.65 24.02 9.04
CA ASN A 130 -2.92 24.64 9.44
C ASN A 130 -4.00 24.58 8.34
N CYS A 131 -3.69 24.01 7.19
CA CYS A 131 -4.65 23.78 6.12
C CYS A 131 -4.93 22.30 5.94
N SER A 132 -6.16 21.99 5.54
CA SER A 132 -6.51 20.69 4.99
C SER A 132 -5.77 20.44 3.67
N PHE A 133 -5.34 19.20 3.47
CA PHE A 133 -4.86 18.66 2.21
C PHE A 133 -5.96 18.02 1.38
N SER A 134 -7.12 17.75 2.00
CA SER A 134 -8.23 17.04 1.36
C SER A 134 -8.79 17.82 0.19
N GLY A 135 -9.03 17.13 -0.92
CA GLY A 135 -9.52 17.75 -2.13
C GLY A 135 -9.19 16.97 -3.39
N ILE A 136 -9.64 17.48 -4.53
CA ILE A 136 -9.39 16.90 -5.85
C ILE A 136 -8.27 17.68 -6.53
N TYR A 137 -7.18 16.99 -6.85
CA TYR A 137 -6.05 17.53 -7.59
C TYR A 137 -6.13 17.03 -9.04
N LEU A 138 -6.08 17.95 -9.99
CA LEU A 138 -6.13 17.66 -11.42
C LEU A 138 -4.72 17.63 -11.99
N LYS A 139 -4.42 16.70 -12.88
CA LYS A 139 -3.10 16.57 -13.48
C LYS A 139 -2.80 17.82 -14.33
N ASN A 140 -1.62 18.39 -14.16
CA ASN A 140 -1.14 19.46 -15.02
C ASN A 140 -0.89 18.84 -16.41
N ASN A 141 -1.50 19.42 -17.44
CA ASN A 141 -1.31 19.02 -18.84
C ASN A 141 0.11 19.32 -19.32
#